data_AF-A0A9P8UYU6-F1
#
_entry.id   AF-A0A9P8UYU6-F1
#
_cell.length_a   1.000
_cell.length_b   1.000
_cell.length_c   1.000
_cell.angle_alpha   90.00
_cell.angle_beta   90.00
_cell.angle_gamma   90.00
#
_symmetry.space_group_name_H-M   'P 1'
#
loop_
_entity.id
_entity.type
_entity.pdbx_description
1 polymer ?
#
loop_
_entity_poly.entity_id
_entity_poly.type
_entity_poly.pdbx_seq_one_letter_code
_entity_poly.pdbx_strand_id
1 'polypeptide(L)'
;MSSVAAGLQEWEVREPYIKLHCALGEGPYYEKATNSLRFLDIIKKRVHTVDLNKGPGSLTTLEFDIPIGVTADIEGVDPQDRILIGAKHGMAVLHRKTGKYEYITKFFAEENVRIRGNDGAIDPHGRFWLGSMTDFGQGPVQAEVGALWLFHSTQPGQIMKEPVSIPNSVSWSPDNRTMYFTHSTSKVIHAFDYSLDDGSISNERDFFIYEGQGDPDGHRVDAEGNMWCAVYGDAVVLKISPDGKLIGKIHMPTKNITCVEFVGTELFITTAGMEEGQGTPEQVDFSGGLYRVDVGVKGLPPYDFKLEA
;
A
#
# COMPACT_ATOMS: atom_id res chain seq x y z
N MET A 1 -23.06 -22.27 -23.28
CA MET A 1 -23.45 -20.98 -23.87
C MET A 1 -22.18 -20.19 -24.09
N SER A 2 -21.97 -19.65 -25.29
CA SER A 2 -20.74 -18.95 -25.69
C SER A 2 -20.56 -17.68 -24.87
N SER A 3 -19.64 -17.66 -23.89
CA SER A 3 -19.21 -16.42 -23.26
C SER A 3 -18.33 -15.68 -24.26
N VAL A 4 -18.87 -14.64 -24.88
CA VAL A 4 -18.06 -13.62 -25.54
C VAL A 4 -17.07 -13.14 -24.50
N ALA A 5 -15.77 -13.27 -24.76
CA ALA A 5 -14.74 -12.68 -23.91
C ALA A 5 -15.02 -11.17 -23.86
N ALA A 6 -15.49 -10.68 -22.72
CA ALA A 6 -15.62 -9.25 -22.52
C ALA A 6 -14.23 -8.64 -22.69
N GLY A 7 -14.12 -7.61 -23.53
CA GLY A 7 -12.85 -6.90 -23.71
C GLY A 7 -12.34 -6.31 -22.40
N LEU A 8 -11.04 -6.00 -22.35
CA LEU A 8 -10.46 -5.30 -21.21
C LEU A 8 -11.15 -3.94 -21.02
N GLN A 9 -11.48 -3.61 -19.77
CA GLN A 9 -11.91 -2.27 -19.40
C GLN A 9 -10.68 -1.35 -19.38
N GLU A 10 -10.77 -0.17 -19.98
CA GLU A 10 -9.64 0.75 -20.10
C GLU A 10 -9.97 2.13 -19.55
N TRP A 11 -9.03 2.69 -18.80
CA TRP A 11 -9.01 4.07 -18.33
C TRP A 11 -7.67 4.70 -18.69
N GLU A 12 -7.66 6.02 -18.79
CA GLU A 12 -6.44 6.78 -19.08
C GLU A 12 -6.34 7.96 -18.11
N VAL A 13 -5.18 8.12 -17.48
CA VAL A 13 -4.84 9.28 -16.68
C VAL A 13 -3.72 10.02 -17.39
N ARG A 14 -3.87 11.33 -17.57
CA ARG A 14 -2.94 12.14 -18.38
C ARG A 14 -2.08 13.09 -17.57
N GLU A 15 -2.53 13.48 -16.39
CA GLU A 15 -1.84 14.46 -15.54
C GLU A 15 -2.03 14.15 -14.05
N PRO A 16 -1.08 14.54 -13.20
CA PRO A 16 -1.20 14.36 -11.76
C PRO A 16 -2.27 15.26 -11.16
N TYR A 17 -3.01 14.73 -10.19
CA TYR A 17 -3.88 15.52 -9.32
C TYR A 17 -3.07 16.46 -8.41
N ILE A 18 -1.91 15.98 -7.92
CA ILE A 18 -0.92 16.79 -7.21
C ILE A 18 0.47 16.46 -7.73
N LYS A 19 1.17 17.46 -8.25
CA LYS A 19 2.56 17.35 -8.72
C LYS A 19 3.52 17.61 -7.56
N LEU A 20 3.91 16.56 -6.82
CA LEU A 20 4.71 16.67 -5.60
C LEU A 20 6.18 16.22 -5.76
N HIS A 21 6.49 15.50 -6.85
CA HIS A 21 7.79 14.88 -7.12
C HIS A 21 8.31 14.04 -5.93
N CYS A 22 7.45 13.21 -5.34
CA CYS A 22 7.83 12.24 -4.32
C CYS A 22 9.01 11.38 -4.81
N ALA A 23 9.97 11.09 -3.94
CA ALA A 23 11.01 10.12 -4.27
C ALA A 23 10.42 8.70 -4.29
N LEU A 24 9.64 8.34 -3.28
CA LEU A 24 8.85 7.10 -3.25
C LEU A 24 7.48 7.38 -2.64
N GLY A 25 6.54 7.85 -3.46
CA GLY A 25 5.16 8.07 -3.06
C GLY A 25 4.50 6.73 -2.75
N GLU A 26 3.86 6.56 -1.59
CA GLU A 26 3.34 5.25 -1.16
C GLU A 26 2.21 5.38 -0.13
N GLY A 27 1.61 4.24 0.25
CA GLY A 27 0.67 4.09 1.35
C GLY A 27 -0.49 5.09 1.36
N PRO A 28 -1.18 5.33 0.24
CA PRO A 28 -2.38 6.15 0.25
C PRO A 28 -3.43 5.55 1.18
N TYR A 29 -4.06 6.39 1.99
CA TYR A 29 -5.07 6.01 2.96
C TYR A 29 -6.18 7.06 3.00
N TYR A 30 -7.43 6.63 2.81
CA TYR A 30 -8.59 7.52 2.88
C TYR A 30 -9.10 7.67 4.32
N GLU A 31 -8.93 8.86 4.88
CA GLU A 31 -9.43 9.22 6.21
C GLU A 31 -10.87 9.73 6.11
N LYS A 32 -11.84 8.81 6.20
CA LYS A 32 -13.27 9.11 6.03
C LYS A 32 -13.78 10.17 7.02
N ALA A 33 -13.27 10.18 8.25
CA ALA A 33 -13.72 11.09 9.30
C ALA A 33 -13.52 12.58 8.95
N THR A 34 -12.50 12.88 8.15
CA THR A 34 -12.15 14.26 7.75
C THR A 34 -12.28 14.49 6.25
N ASN A 35 -12.64 13.46 5.50
CA ASN A 35 -12.60 13.44 4.04
C ASN A 35 -11.24 13.91 3.50
N SER A 36 -10.17 13.33 4.03
CA SER A 36 -8.80 13.60 3.60
C SER A 36 -8.11 12.36 3.07
N LEU A 37 -7.12 12.55 2.21
CA LEU A 37 -6.21 11.48 1.78
C LEU A 37 -4.85 11.72 2.42
N ARG A 38 -4.32 10.70 3.10
CA ARG A 38 -2.94 10.66 3.57
C ARG A 38 -2.13 9.77 2.66
N PHE A 39 -0.86 10.09 2.46
CA PHE A 39 0.08 9.26 1.71
C PHE A 39 1.51 9.63 2.11
N LEU A 40 2.48 8.84 1.68
CA LEU A 40 3.85 8.89 2.15
C LEU A 40 4.80 9.34 1.05
N ASP A 41 5.95 9.89 1.44
CA ASP A 41 7.18 9.78 0.67
C ASP A 41 8.19 9.04 1.54
N ILE A 42 8.36 7.74 1.31
CA ILE A 42 9.14 6.86 2.21
C ILE A 42 10.61 7.30 2.24
N ILE A 43 11.19 7.62 1.08
CA ILE A 43 12.60 8.01 0.95
C ILE A 43 12.83 9.40 1.56
N LYS A 44 11.92 10.37 1.32
CA LYS A 44 12.02 11.70 1.94
C LYS A 44 11.50 11.75 3.37
N LYS A 45 11.01 10.63 3.91
CA LYS A 45 10.51 10.48 5.28
C LYS A 45 9.38 11.47 5.59
N ARG A 46 8.40 11.53 4.71
CA ARG A 46 7.28 12.48 4.81
C ARG A 46 5.94 11.78 4.85
N VAL A 47 5.02 12.36 5.61
CA VAL A 47 3.59 12.06 5.57
C VAL A 47 2.88 13.29 5.03
N HIS A 48 2.20 13.11 3.91
CA HIS A 48 1.38 14.11 3.25
C HIS A 48 -0.08 13.94 3.65
N THR A 49 -0.83 15.03 3.72
CA THR A 49 -2.29 14.99 3.93
C THR A 49 -2.95 16.08 3.10
N VAL A 50 -3.94 15.72 2.29
CA VAL A 50 -4.76 16.64 1.49
C VAL A 50 -6.24 16.53 1.90
N ASP A 51 -6.88 17.66 2.19
CA ASP A 51 -8.33 17.73 2.43
C ASP A 51 -9.06 17.72 1.08
N LEU A 52 -9.84 16.67 0.83
CA LEU A 52 -10.47 16.46 -0.48
C LEU A 52 -11.63 17.43 -0.73
N ASN A 53 -12.16 18.11 0.30
CA ASN A 53 -13.12 19.19 0.11
C ASN A 53 -12.46 20.48 -0.38
N LYS A 54 -11.18 20.69 -0.04
CA LYS A 54 -10.41 21.90 -0.38
C LYS A 54 -9.52 21.71 -1.61
N GLY A 55 -9.21 20.45 -1.95
CA GLY A 55 -8.39 20.10 -3.10
C GLY A 55 -6.88 20.24 -2.87
N PRO A 56 -6.07 20.15 -3.95
CA PRO A 56 -4.61 20.05 -3.88
C PRO A 56 -3.91 21.15 -3.06
N GLY A 57 -4.44 22.37 -3.08
CA GLY A 57 -3.86 23.51 -2.35
C GLY A 57 -3.92 23.39 -0.82
N SER A 58 -4.64 22.40 -0.30
CA SER A 58 -4.72 22.12 1.15
C SER A 58 -3.64 21.17 1.66
N LEU A 59 -2.74 20.70 0.79
CA LEU A 59 -1.69 19.74 1.14
C LEU A 59 -0.84 20.25 2.31
N THR A 60 -0.75 19.44 3.34
CA THR A 60 0.17 19.62 4.47
C THR A 60 1.16 18.46 4.51
N THR A 61 2.32 18.68 5.10
CA THR A 61 3.40 17.68 5.17
C THR A 61 4.04 17.69 6.55
N LEU A 62 4.20 16.50 7.12
CA LEU A 62 5.08 16.25 8.27
C LEU A 62 6.33 15.53 7.78
N GLU A 63 7.49 15.87 8.35
CA GLU A 63 8.78 15.26 8.04
C GLU A 63 9.35 14.56 9.29
N PHE A 64 10.01 13.43 9.07
CA PHE A 64 10.46 12.51 10.11
C PHE A 64 11.94 12.15 9.97
N ASP A 65 12.52 11.63 11.05
CA ASP A 65 13.90 11.14 11.08
C ASP A 65 14.04 9.69 10.58
N ILE A 66 12.92 8.96 10.49
CA ILE A 66 12.83 7.58 9.99
C ILE A 66 11.87 7.45 8.80
N PRO A 67 12.06 6.47 7.91
CA PRO A 67 11.06 6.12 6.93
C PRO A 67 9.79 5.55 7.60
N ILE A 68 8.64 5.98 7.10
CA ILE A 68 7.33 5.41 7.38
C ILE A 68 6.87 4.75 6.08
N GLY A 69 6.48 3.47 6.13
CA GLY A 69 6.09 2.69 4.97
C GLY A 69 4.58 2.56 4.77
N VAL A 70 3.80 2.63 5.86
CA VAL A 70 2.33 2.56 5.81
C VAL A 70 1.69 3.29 7.00
N THR A 71 0.45 3.75 6.83
CA THR A 71 -0.37 4.35 7.89
C THR A 71 -1.73 3.68 7.98
N ALA A 72 -2.35 3.70 9.16
CA ALA A 72 -3.73 3.27 9.37
C ALA A 72 -4.40 4.06 10.50
N ASP A 73 -5.74 4.10 10.52
CA ASP A 73 -6.48 4.64 11.66
C ASP A 73 -6.51 3.63 12.83
N ILE A 74 -6.76 4.16 14.03
CA ILE A 74 -6.90 3.38 15.27
C ILE A 74 -8.36 3.47 15.71
N GLU A 75 -8.97 2.34 16.03
CA GLU A 75 -10.39 2.26 16.39
C GLU A 75 -10.69 3.18 17.58
N GLY A 76 -11.72 4.03 17.44
CA GLY A 76 -12.16 4.94 18.50
C GLY A 76 -11.23 6.12 18.77
N VAL A 77 -10.21 6.35 17.95
CA VAL A 77 -9.27 7.47 18.08
C VAL A 77 -9.47 8.46 16.94
N ASP A 78 -9.49 9.76 17.26
CA ASP A 78 -9.55 10.80 16.23
C ASP A 78 -8.27 10.73 15.38
N PRO A 79 -8.37 10.44 14.06
CA PRO A 79 -7.21 10.31 13.21
C PRO A 79 -6.46 11.63 13.03
N GLN A 80 -7.03 12.80 13.36
CA GLN A 80 -6.29 14.07 13.43
C GLN A 80 -5.38 14.20 14.65
N ASP A 81 -5.61 13.37 15.68
CA ASP A 81 -4.80 13.37 16.89
C ASP A 81 -3.72 12.27 16.83
N ARG A 82 -4.14 11.01 16.62
CA ARG A 82 -3.23 9.86 16.59
C ARG A 82 -3.61 8.86 15.50
N ILE A 83 -2.59 8.30 14.86
CA ILE A 83 -2.72 7.23 13.86
C ILE A 83 -1.68 6.14 14.12
N LEU A 84 -1.91 4.96 13.55
CA LEU A 84 -0.92 3.89 13.50
C LEU A 84 0.04 4.12 12.33
N ILE A 85 1.31 3.80 12.53
CA ILE A 85 2.32 3.77 11.47
C ILE A 85 3.11 2.45 11.49
N GLY A 86 3.34 1.90 10.30
CA GLY A 86 4.40 0.93 10.06
C GLY A 86 5.67 1.67 9.70
N ALA A 87 6.64 1.68 10.60
CA ALA A 87 7.85 2.47 10.48
C ALA A 87 9.09 1.58 10.38
N LYS A 88 10.27 2.21 10.35
CA LYS A 88 11.57 1.51 10.21
C LYS A 88 11.70 0.26 11.09
N HIS A 89 11.32 0.33 12.37
CA HIS A 89 11.55 -0.76 13.31
C HIS A 89 10.32 -1.58 13.68
N GLY A 90 9.14 -1.30 13.13
CA GLY A 90 7.89 -2.00 13.44
C GLY A 90 6.69 -1.07 13.55
N MET A 91 5.77 -1.41 14.46
CA MET A 91 4.50 -0.72 14.67
C MET A 91 4.62 0.38 15.74
N ALA A 92 4.17 1.59 15.41
CA ALA A 92 4.17 2.74 16.32
C ALA A 92 2.88 3.55 16.24
N VAL A 93 2.58 4.30 17.30
CA VAL A 93 1.56 5.35 17.29
C VAL A 93 2.22 6.69 16.99
N LEU A 94 1.69 7.43 16.03
CA LEU A 94 2.09 8.79 15.70
C LEU A 94 1.09 9.81 16.26
N HIS A 95 1.57 10.76 17.04
CA HIS A 95 0.83 11.96 17.45
C HIS A 95 0.97 13.06 16.38
N ARG A 96 -0.04 13.23 15.53
CA ARG A 96 0.06 14.07 14.32
C ARG A 96 0.30 15.55 14.59
N LYS A 97 -0.19 16.08 15.72
CA LYS A 97 0.00 17.49 16.10
C LYS A 97 1.44 17.82 16.49
N THR A 98 2.16 16.85 17.06
CA THR A 98 3.53 17.06 17.56
C THR A 98 4.59 16.42 16.68
N GLY A 99 4.21 15.51 15.79
CA GLY A 99 5.14 14.69 15.01
C GLY A 99 5.86 13.61 15.83
N LYS A 100 5.57 13.48 17.12
CA LYS A 100 6.18 12.44 17.98
C LYS A 100 5.53 11.09 17.72
N TYR A 101 6.34 10.03 17.73
CA TYR A 101 5.87 8.67 17.60
C TYR A 101 6.47 7.77 18.68
N GLU A 102 5.72 6.73 19.05
CA GLU A 102 6.10 5.76 20.09
C GLU A 102 5.86 4.34 19.57
N TYR A 103 6.91 3.51 19.59
CA TYR A 103 6.79 2.12 19.16
C TYR A 103 5.97 1.32 20.17
N ILE A 104 4.89 0.70 19.69
CA ILE A 104 4.12 -0.30 20.45
C ILE A 104 4.89 -1.62 20.44
N THR A 105 5.35 -2.05 19.27
CA THR A 105 6.08 -3.30 19.10
C THR A 105 7.06 -3.17 17.93
N LYS A 106 8.29 -3.64 18.14
CA LYS A 106 9.33 -3.69 17.12
C LYS A 106 9.39 -5.08 16.47
N PHE A 107 9.93 -5.16 15.25
CA PHE A 107 10.21 -6.44 14.57
C PHE A 107 11.11 -7.35 15.40
N PHE A 108 12.14 -6.76 16.02
CA PHE A 108 13.12 -7.47 16.84
C PHE A 108 13.38 -6.70 18.13
N ALA A 109 13.79 -7.42 19.19
CA ALA A 109 14.16 -6.81 20.46
C ALA A 109 15.38 -5.88 20.32
N GLU A 110 16.37 -6.30 19.54
CA GLU A 110 17.53 -5.48 19.16
C GLU A 110 17.31 -4.83 17.79
N GLU A 111 17.69 -3.56 17.66
CA GLU A 111 17.51 -2.82 16.42
C GLU A 111 18.42 -3.34 15.32
N ASN A 112 17.80 -3.82 14.24
CA ASN A 112 18.50 -4.20 13.03
C ASN A 112 18.50 -3.02 12.04
N VAL A 113 19.65 -2.36 11.87
CA VAL A 113 19.75 -1.21 10.95
C VAL A 113 19.50 -1.57 9.48
N ARG A 114 19.56 -2.86 9.14
CA ARG A 114 19.36 -3.36 7.77
C ARG A 114 17.91 -3.46 7.36
N ILE A 115 16.94 -3.31 8.26
CA ILE A 115 15.52 -3.49 7.93
C ILE A 115 14.75 -2.17 8.02
N ARG A 116 13.71 -2.07 7.20
CA ARG A 116 12.64 -1.09 7.32
C ARG A 116 11.28 -1.77 7.16
N GLY A 117 10.24 -1.17 7.73
CA GLY A 117 8.87 -1.43 7.28
C GLY A 117 8.69 -1.00 5.82
N ASN A 118 7.84 -1.73 5.10
CA ASN A 118 7.38 -1.40 3.76
C ASN A 118 5.85 -1.21 3.81
N ASP A 119 5.09 -1.97 3.04
CA ASP A 119 3.63 -1.87 3.03
C ASP A 119 2.98 -2.72 4.14
N GLY A 120 1.70 -2.46 4.39
CA GLY A 120 0.89 -3.18 5.36
C GLY A 120 -0.59 -2.84 5.26
N ALA A 121 -1.40 -3.52 6.06
CA ALA A 121 -2.82 -3.18 6.21
C ALA A 121 -3.34 -3.70 7.54
N ILE A 122 -4.51 -3.18 7.93
CA ILE A 122 -5.25 -3.72 9.07
C ILE A 122 -6.22 -4.77 8.56
N ASP A 123 -6.26 -5.91 9.24
CA ASP A 123 -7.17 -6.99 8.90
C ASP A 123 -8.57 -6.83 9.51
N PRO A 124 -9.54 -7.67 9.12
CA PRO A 124 -10.92 -7.56 9.60
C PRO A 124 -11.11 -7.68 11.12
N HIS A 125 -10.12 -8.21 11.84
CA HIS A 125 -10.16 -8.32 13.29
C HIS A 125 -9.46 -7.15 13.99
N GLY A 126 -8.83 -6.24 13.24
CA GLY A 126 -8.11 -5.08 13.75
C GLY A 126 -6.64 -5.35 14.06
N ARG A 127 -6.05 -6.42 13.50
CA ARG A 127 -4.61 -6.73 13.65
C ARG A 127 -3.82 -6.09 12.52
N PHE A 128 -2.57 -5.73 12.79
CA PHE A 128 -1.75 -5.02 11.82
C PHE A 128 -0.79 -5.96 11.11
N TRP A 129 -0.95 -6.08 9.80
CA TRP A 129 -0.02 -6.78 8.92
C TRP A 129 1.01 -5.80 8.37
N LEU A 130 2.29 -6.13 8.47
CA LEU A 130 3.38 -5.26 8.05
C LEU A 130 4.53 -6.06 7.42
N GLY A 131 4.93 -5.69 6.21
CA GLY A 131 6.12 -6.21 5.56
C GLY A 131 7.39 -5.53 6.08
N SER A 132 8.44 -6.31 6.32
CA SER A 132 9.81 -5.81 6.51
C SER A 132 10.69 -6.16 5.31
N MET A 133 11.65 -5.32 4.99
CA MET A 133 12.63 -5.57 3.91
C MET A 133 13.95 -4.84 4.16
N THR A 134 14.93 -5.07 3.30
CA THR A 134 16.21 -4.35 3.34
C THR A 134 16.01 -2.83 3.23
N ASP A 135 16.62 -2.08 4.15
CA ASP A 135 16.55 -0.62 4.19
C ASP A 135 17.46 0.04 3.14
N PHE A 136 17.18 1.31 2.84
CA PHE A 136 17.95 2.10 1.89
C PHE A 136 19.41 2.22 2.33
N GLY A 137 20.33 2.11 1.37
CA GLY A 137 21.77 2.24 1.63
C GLY A 137 22.39 1.06 2.41
N GLN A 138 21.64 -0.02 2.66
CA GLN A 138 22.13 -1.21 3.37
C GLN A 138 22.56 -2.35 2.43
N GLY A 139 22.82 -2.02 1.16
CA GLY A 139 23.20 -2.98 0.12
C GLY A 139 21.99 -3.44 -0.72
N PRO A 140 22.16 -4.49 -1.55
CA PRO A 140 21.08 -5.05 -2.35
C PRO A 140 20.00 -5.69 -1.45
N VAL A 141 18.78 -5.74 -1.98
CA VAL A 141 17.65 -6.42 -1.33
C VAL A 141 18.01 -7.88 -1.05
N GLN A 142 17.77 -8.31 0.18
CA GLN A 142 18.09 -9.63 0.73
C GLN A 142 16.80 -10.25 1.29
N ALA A 143 16.42 -11.41 0.77
CA ALA A 143 15.17 -12.07 1.15
C ALA A 143 15.18 -12.58 2.60
N GLU A 144 16.37 -12.90 3.11
CA GLU A 144 16.61 -13.43 4.45
C GLU A 144 16.36 -12.43 5.58
N VAL A 145 16.26 -11.13 5.28
CA VAL A 145 15.91 -10.09 6.27
C VAL A 145 14.47 -9.58 6.12
N GLY A 146 13.76 -10.06 5.10
CA GLY A 146 12.38 -9.65 4.84
C GLY A 146 11.38 -10.71 5.27
N ALA A 147 10.30 -10.23 5.87
CA ALA A 147 9.23 -11.07 6.42
C ALA A 147 7.90 -10.31 6.34
N LEU A 148 6.80 -11.05 6.30
CA LEU A 148 5.46 -10.52 6.56
C LEU A 148 5.09 -10.81 8.02
N TRP A 149 4.79 -9.76 8.77
CA TRP A 149 4.51 -9.82 10.20
C TRP A 149 3.04 -9.59 10.49
N LEU A 150 2.53 -10.22 11.53
CA LEU A 150 1.25 -9.96 12.17
C LEU A 150 1.48 -9.38 13.56
N PHE A 151 1.00 -8.16 13.78
CA PHE A 151 1.08 -7.45 15.05
C PHE A 151 -0.28 -7.37 15.72
N HIS A 152 -0.27 -7.65 17.03
CA HIS A 152 -1.34 -7.36 17.96
C HIS A 152 -0.94 -6.18 18.84
N SER A 153 -1.90 -5.53 19.50
CA SER A 153 -1.62 -4.41 20.42
C SER A 153 -0.76 -4.78 21.62
N THR A 154 -0.86 -6.02 22.11
CA THR A 154 -0.29 -6.45 23.41
C THR A 154 0.70 -7.61 23.30
N GLN A 155 0.96 -8.11 22.09
CA GLN A 155 1.82 -9.29 21.88
C GLN A 155 3.00 -8.95 20.96
N PRO A 156 4.15 -9.64 21.09
CA PRO A 156 5.22 -9.55 20.10
C PRO A 156 4.70 -9.84 18.69
N GLY A 157 5.32 -9.22 17.69
CA GLY A 157 5.00 -9.50 16.29
C GLY A 157 5.28 -10.96 15.94
N GLN A 158 4.36 -11.59 15.24
CA GLN A 158 4.49 -12.95 14.72
C GLN A 158 4.90 -12.90 13.25
N ILE A 159 5.89 -13.71 12.85
CA ILE A 159 6.22 -13.89 11.44
C ILE A 159 5.21 -14.86 10.82
N MET A 160 4.54 -14.39 9.77
CA MET A 160 3.53 -15.16 9.02
C MET A 160 4.08 -15.74 7.72
N LYS A 161 5.07 -15.07 7.12
CA LYS A 161 5.75 -15.54 5.90
C LYS A 161 7.18 -15.02 5.83
N GLU A 162 8.11 -15.93 5.59
CA GLU A 162 9.52 -15.66 5.28
C GLU A 162 10.11 -16.84 4.50
N PRO A 163 11.20 -16.65 3.74
CA PRO A 163 11.80 -15.37 3.37
C PRO A 163 10.98 -14.63 2.30
N VAL A 164 10.99 -13.29 2.33
CA VAL A 164 10.42 -12.42 1.28
C VAL A 164 11.38 -11.26 0.97
N SER A 165 11.54 -10.88 -0.29
CA SER A 165 12.47 -9.80 -0.67
C SER A 165 11.84 -8.42 -0.56
N ILE A 166 10.69 -8.23 -1.22
CA ILE A 166 9.93 -6.97 -1.21
C ILE A 166 8.47 -7.33 -0.94
N PRO A 167 8.05 -7.41 0.34
CA PRO A 167 6.65 -7.58 0.70
C PRO A 167 5.90 -6.27 0.47
N ASN A 168 4.87 -6.35 -0.37
CA ASN A 168 3.95 -5.26 -0.63
C ASN A 168 2.55 -5.62 -0.15
N SER A 169 1.54 -4.89 -0.63
CA SER A 169 0.17 -4.90 -0.12
C SER A 169 -0.36 -6.26 0.29
N VAL A 170 -1.08 -6.24 1.40
CA VAL A 170 -2.01 -7.28 1.79
C VAL A 170 -3.43 -6.74 1.74
N SER A 171 -4.37 -7.58 1.32
CA SER A 171 -5.79 -7.25 1.33
C SER A 171 -6.62 -8.53 1.51
N TRP A 172 -7.93 -8.38 1.65
CA TRP A 172 -8.84 -9.51 1.86
C TRP A 172 -9.96 -9.52 0.83
N SER A 173 -10.44 -10.71 0.51
CA SER A 173 -11.68 -10.90 -0.26
C SER A 173 -12.88 -10.30 0.48
N PRO A 174 -13.98 -9.97 -0.23
CA PRO A 174 -15.17 -9.39 0.41
C PRO A 174 -15.80 -10.23 1.53
N ASP A 175 -15.61 -11.55 1.51
CA ASP A 175 -16.09 -12.47 2.54
C ASP A 175 -15.07 -12.72 3.67
N ASN A 176 -13.91 -12.05 3.62
CA ASN A 176 -12.80 -12.16 4.56
C ASN A 176 -12.28 -13.59 4.76
N ARG A 177 -12.33 -14.43 3.73
CA ARG A 177 -11.82 -15.81 3.77
C ARG A 177 -10.54 -16.03 2.97
N THR A 178 -10.22 -15.10 2.07
CA THR A 178 -8.97 -15.11 1.31
C THR A 178 -8.17 -13.87 1.67
N MET A 179 -6.89 -14.05 2.01
CA MET A 179 -5.92 -12.96 2.07
C MET A 179 -5.11 -12.96 0.77
N TYR A 180 -4.90 -11.79 0.20
CA TYR A 180 -3.98 -11.58 -0.91
C TYR A 180 -2.70 -10.91 -0.43
N PHE A 181 -1.57 -11.21 -1.07
CA PHE A 181 -0.26 -10.65 -0.74
C PHE A 181 0.57 -10.44 -2.01
N THR A 182 1.07 -9.23 -2.24
CA THR A 182 2.00 -8.95 -3.34
C THR A 182 3.44 -9.22 -2.92
N HIS A 183 4.14 -10.06 -3.68
CA HIS A 183 5.60 -10.22 -3.56
C HIS A 183 6.30 -9.75 -4.85
N SER A 184 6.73 -8.49 -4.87
CA SER A 184 7.09 -7.77 -6.11
C SER A 184 8.20 -8.44 -6.91
N THR A 185 9.29 -8.87 -6.27
CA THR A 185 10.43 -9.49 -6.97
C THR A 185 10.10 -10.84 -7.61
N SER A 186 9.06 -11.52 -7.13
CA SER A 186 8.55 -12.75 -7.75
C SER A 186 7.56 -12.48 -8.87
N LYS A 187 7.09 -11.23 -9.01
CA LYS A 187 5.98 -10.81 -9.89
C LYS A 187 4.67 -11.57 -9.64
N VAL A 188 4.50 -12.09 -8.42
CA VAL A 188 3.31 -12.86 -8.04
C VAL A 188 2.52 -12.13 -6.97
N ILE A 189 1.20 -12.14 -7.16
CA ILE A 189 0.22 -11.90 -6.11
C ILE A 189 -0.24 -13.27 -5.63
N HIS A 190 0.06 -13.59 -4.38
CA HIS A 190 -0.35 -14.83 -3.73
C HIS A 190 -1.73 -14.67 -3.08
N ALA A 191 -2.47 -15.77 -2.99
CA ALA A 191 -3.65 -15.90 -2.16
C ALA A 191 -3.45 -16.98 -1.10
N PHE A 192 -4.11 -16.79 0.03
CA PHE A 192 -4.11 -17.71 1.17
C PHE A 192 -5.53 -17.88 1.67
N ASP A 193 -5.85 -19.07 2.17
CA ASP A 193 -7.01 -19.22 3.04
C ASP A 193 -6.68 -18.52 4.37
N TYR A 194 -7.58 -17.65 4.81
CA TYR A 194 -7.37 -16.77 5.96
C TYR A 194 -8.39 -17.05 7.07
N SER A 195 -7.87 -17.18 8.28
CA SER A 195 -8.66 -17.41 9.50
C SER A 195 -8.97 -16.09 10.19
N LEU A 196 -10.26 -15.76 10.32
CA LEU A 196 -10.69 -14.59 11.10
C LEU A 196 -10.36 -14.73 12.59
N ASP A 197 -10.38 -15.95 13.11
CA ASP A 197 -10.25 -16.22 14.55
C ASP A 197 -8.85 -15.81 15.06
N ASP A 198 -7.80 -16.24 14.38
CA ASP A 198 -6.41 -16.09 14.84
C ASP A 198 -5.49 -15.40 13.82
N GLY A 199 -5.96 -15.15 12.60
CA GLY A 199 -5.17 -14.46 11.56
C GLY A 199 -4.21 -15.39 10.85
N SER A 200 -4.30 -16.70 11.12
CA SER A 200 -3.49 -17.68 10.42
C SER A 200 -3.82 -17.71 8.92
N ILE A 201 -2.78 -17.98 8.13
CA ILE A 201 -2.86 -18.15 6.69
C ILE A 201 -2.42 -19.57 6.33
N SER A 202 -3.07 -20.17 5.33
CA SER A 202 -2.77 -21.51 4.83
C SER A 202 -3.08 -21.62 3.33
N ASN A 203 -2.75 -22.75 2.71
CA ASN A 203 -3.06 -23.04 1.30
C ASN A 203 -2.62 -21.93 0.34
N GLU A 204 -1.35 -21.54 0.45
CA GLU A 204 -0.69 -20.59 -0.46
C GLU A 204 -0.85 -21.03 -1.91
N ARG A 205 -1.28 -20.11 -2.76
CA ARG A 205 -1.48 -20.31 -4.20
C ARG A 205 -1.21 -19.02 -4.96
N ASP A 206 -0.77 -19.15 -6.20
CA ASP A 206 -0.62 -17.99 -7.08
C ASP A 206 -2.01 -17.53 -7.52
N PHE A 207 -2.37 -16.31 -7.15
CA PHE A 207 -3.63 -15.69 -7.58
C PHE A 207 -3.46 -15.02 -8.94
N PHE A 208 -2.35 -14.31 -9.13
CA PHE A 208 -2.03 -13.64 -10.38
C PHE A 208 -0.51 -13.54 -10.56
N ILE A 209 -0.02 -13.84 -11.76
CA ILE A 209 1.39 -13.71 -12.14
C ILE A 209 1.48 -12.61 -13.18
N TYR A 210 2.28 -11.58 -12.91
CA TYR A 210 2.48 -10.48 -13.84
C TYR A 210 3.58 -10.79 -14.85
N GLU A 211 3.23 -10.85 -16.13
CA GLU A 211 4.16 -11.19 -17.22
C GLU A 211 4.78 -9.95 -17.90
N GLY A 212 4.48 -8.75 -17.41
CA GLY A 212 5.00 -7.49 -17.96
C GLY A 212 6.43 -7.16 -17.50
N GLN A 213 6.87 -5.95 -17.84
CA GLN A 213 8.24 -5.49 -17.59
C GLN A 213 8.43 -5.03 -16.15
N GLY A 214 7.41 -4.41 -15.56
CA GLY A 214 7.44 -3.93 -14.17
C GLY A 214 7.14 -5.01 -13.13
N ASP A 215 6.97 -4.56 -11.89
CA ASP A 215 6.70 -5.40 -10.73
C ASP A 215 5.37 -4.98 -10.08
N PRO A 216 4.48 -5.93 -9.74
CA PRO A 216 3.26 -5.60 -9.00
C PRO A 216 3.66 -5.03 -7.63
N ASP A 217 2.92 -4.02 -7.19
CA ASP A 217 3.24 -3.23 -6.00
C ASP A 217 2.00 -3.21 -5.07
N GLY A 218 1.58 -2.03 -4.61
CA GLY A 218 0.40 -1.85 -3.78
C GLY A 218 -0.93 -2.17 -4.49
N HIS A 219 -1.90 -2.71 -3.75
CA HIS A 219 -3.21 -3.10 -4.28
C HIS A 219 -4.38 -2.90 -3.30
N ARG A 220 -5.60 -2.81 -3.85
CA ARG A 220 -6.88 -2.79 -3.12
C ARG A 220 -7.95 -3.62 -3.81
N VAL A 221 -8.91 -4.12 -3.04
CA VAL A 221 -10.05 -4.89 -3.55
C VAL A 221 -11.30 -4.01 -3.56
N ASP A 222 -12.03 -4.04 -4.68
CA ASP A 222 -13.31 -3.35 -4.81
C ASP A 222 -14.50 -4.14 -4.23
N ALA A 223 -15.65 -3.51 -4.12
CA ALA A 223 -16.86 -4.12 -3.57
C ALA A 223 -17.41 -5.30 -4.40
N GLU A 224 -16.92 -5.49 -5.62
CA GLU A 224 -17.26 -6.63 -6.49
C GLU A 224 -16.22 -7.76 -6.38
N GLY A 225 -15.16 -7.57 -5.58
CA GLY A 225 -14.08 -8.53 -5.37
C GLY A 225 -12.96 -8.43 -6.41
N ASN A 226 -12.96 -7.44 -7.30
CA ASN A 226 -11.83 -7.25 -8.22
C ASN A 226 -10.70 -6.52 -7.51
N MET A 227 -9.47 -6.97 -7.76
CA MET A 227 -8.27 -6.33 -7.28
C MET A 227 -7.78 -5.26 -8.26
N TRP A 228 -7.40 -4.11 -7.72
CA TRP A 228 -6.75 -3.02 -8.41
C TRP A 228 -5.30 -2.95 -7.92
N CYS A 229 -4.34 -3.23 -8.81
CA CYS A 229 -2.93 -3.41 -8.44
C CYS A 229 -2.05 -2.44 -9.25
N ALA A 230 -1.27 -1.62 -8.55
CA ALA A 230 -0.24 -0.79 -9.14
C ALA A 230 0.90 -1.66 -9.68
N VAL A 231 1.54 -1.22 -10.77
CA VAL A 231 2.73 -1.87 -11.33
C VAL A 231 3.87 -0.87 -11.44
N TYR A 232 4.89 -1.07 -10.64
CA TYR A 232 6.10 -0.27 -10.64
C TYR A 232 6.90 -0.55 -11.91
N GLY A 233 7.19 0.48 -12.70
CA GLY A 233 8.03 0.39 -13.89
C GLY A 233 7.28 0.10 -15.20
N ASP A 234 5.95 -0.04 -15.18
CA ASP A 234 5.16 -0.42 -16.36
C ASP A 234 3.98 0.51 -16.69
N ALA A 235 3.89 1.66 -16.00
CA ALA A 235 2.92 2.72 -16.30
C ALA A 235 1.45 2.25 -16.33
N VAL A 236 1.09 1.30 -15.45
CA VAL A 236 -0.25 0.71 -15.43
C VAL A 236 -0.73 0.42 -14.01
N VAL A 237 -2.04 0.54 -13.81
CA VAL A 237 -2.77 -0.14 -12.73
C VAL A 237 -3.63 -1.22 -13.37
N LEU A 238 -3.55 -2.46 -12.87
CA LEU A 238 -4.31 -3.59 -13.36
C LEU A 238 -5.62 -3.75 -12.59
N LYS A 239 -6.70 -4.14 -13.27
CA LYS A 239 -7.92 -4.66 -12.66
C LYS A 239 -7.98 -6.18 -12.88
N ILE A 240 -7.95 -6.95 -11.81
CA ILE A 240 -7.89 -8.42 -11.80
C ILE A 240 -9.16 -8.95 -11.15
N SER A 241 -9.88 -9.83 -11.84
CA SER A 241 -11.10 -10.48 -11.34
C SER A 241 -10.83 -11.40 -10.14
N PRO A 242 -11.86 -11.77 -9.36
CA PRO A 242 -11.75 -12.76 -8.27
C PRO A 242 -11.18 -14.12 -8.68
N ASP A 243 -11.21 -14.46 -9.98
CA ASP A 243 -10.64 -15.69 -10.54
C ASP A 243 -9.17 -15.54 -10.96
N GLY A 244 -8.51 -14.42 -10.65
CA GLY A 244 -7.12 -14.18 -11.03
C GLY A 244 -6.92 -13.83 -12.51
N LYS A 245 -7.95 -13.33 -13.19
CA LYS A 245 -7.87 -12.93 -14.62
C LYS A 245 -7.80 -11.42 -14.76
N LEU A 246 -6.89 -10.94 -15.60
CA LEU A 246 -6.84 -9.54 -16.01
C LEU A 246 -8.11 -9.16 -16.79
N ILE A 247 -8.83 -8.15 -16.30
CA ILE A 247 -10.09 -7.67 -16.88
C ILE A 247 -10.10 -6.16 -17.16
N GLY A 248 -9.06 -5.43 -16.76
CA GLY A 248 -8.92 -4.01 -17.12
C GLY A 248 -7.57 -3.40 -16.79
N LYS A 249 -7.33 -2.19 -17.29
CA LYS A 249 -6.09 -1.42 -17.14
C LYS A 249 -6.37 0.08 -17.03
N ILE A 250 -5.67 0.74 -16.14
CA ILE A 250 -5.53 2.21 -16.12
C ILE A 250 -4.16 2.54 -16.68
N HIS A 251 -4.11 3.26 -17.80
CA HIS A 251 -2.87 3.76 -18.39
C HIS A 251 -2.42 5.03 -17.68
N MET A 252 -1.15 5.06 -17.27
CA MET A 252 -0.58 6.17 -16.51
C MET A 252 0.48 6.93 -17.32
N PRO A 253 0.68 8.23 -17.07
CA PRO A 253 1.60 9.05 -17.86
C PRO A 253 3.05 9.00 -17.31
N THR A 254 3.31 8.15 -16.31
CA THR A 254 4.62 7.88 -15.71
C THR A 254 4.73 6.38 -15.38
N LYS A 255 5.94 5.86 -15.15
CA LYS A 255 6.16 4.40 -15.06
C LYS A 255 6.06 3.82 -13.66
N ASN A 256 6.51 4.56 -12.65
CA ASN A 256 6.73 4.00 -11.31
C ASN A 256 5.46 4.10 -10.46
N ILE A 257 4.43 3.32 -10.78
CA ILE A 257 3.17 3.30 -10.04
C ILE A 257 3.33 2.42 -8.81
N THR A 258 3.00 2.94 -7.63
CA THR A 258 3.39 2.30 -6.36
C THR A 258 2.21 1.74 -5.61
N CYS A 259 1.11 2.48 -5.44
CA CYS A 259 -0.03 1.99 -4.66
C CYS A 259 -1.32 2.70 -5.05
N VAL A 260 -2.45 2.14 -4.63
CA VAL A 260 -3.79 2.62 -4.95
C VAL A 260 -4.69 2.64 -3.70
N GLU A 261 -5.63 3.59 -3.66
CA GLU A 261 -6.63 3.70 -2.59
C GLU A 261 -7.96 4.22 -3.15
N PHE A 262 -9.07 3.66 -2.67
CA PHE A 262 -10.40 4.11 -3.10
C PHE A 262 -10.91 5.30 -2.27
N VAL A 263 -11.47 6.28 -2.96
CA VAL A 263 -12.26 7.37 -2.37
C VAL A 263 -13.58 7.47 -3.13
N GLY A 264 -14.64 6.92 -2.57
CA GLY A 264 -15.89 6.78 -3.32
C GLY A 264 -15.68 5.87 -4.53
N THR A 265 -15.94 6.36 -5.75
CA THR A 265 -15.66 5.63 -7.00
C THR A 265 -14.34 6.06 -7.66
N GLU A 266 -13.65 7.04 -7.09
CA GLU A 266 -12.32 7.44 -7.56
C GLU A 266 -11.27 6.50 -6.97
N LEU A 267 -10.31 6.09 -7.81
CA LEU A 267 -9.09 5.42 -7.39
C LEU A 267 -7.97 6.46 -7.37
N PHE A 268 -7.43 6.73 -6.19
CA PHE A 268 -6.23 7.54 -5.99
C PHE A 268 -4.99 6.66 -6.14
N ILE A 269 -3.97 7.18 -6.80
CA ILE A 269 -2.80 6.41 -7.24
C ILE A 269 -1.53 7.19 -6.90
N THR A 270 -0.65 6.58 -6.11
CA THR A 270 0.68 7.14 -5.81
C THR A 270 1.71 6.63 -6.81
N THR A 271 2.77 7.42 -6.99
CA THR A 271 3.90 7.06 -7.86
C THR A 271 5.23 7.44 -7.21
N ALA A 272 6.31 6.83 -7.67
CA ALA A 272 7.67 7.18 -7.28
C ALA A 272 8.34 8.08 -8.33
N GLY A 273 9.38 8.80 -7.91
CA GLY A 273 10.18 9.64 -8.79
C GLY A 273 10.94 8.79 -9.80
N MET A 274 11.20 9.38 -10.97
CA MET A 274 12.07 8.84 -12.00
C MET A 274 13.28 9.75 -12.15
N GLU A 275 14.46 9.16 -12.30
CA GLU A 275 15.68 9.88 -12.65
C GLU A 275 15.74 10.17 -14.16
N GLU A 276 16.55 11.16 -14.55
CA GLU A 276 16.83 11.44 -15.96
C GLU A 276 17.32 10.16 -16.67
N GLY A 277 16.74 9.87 -17.84
CA GLY A 277 17.07 8.68 -18.63
C GLY A 277 16.24 7.42 -18.32
N GLN A 278 15.44 7.40 -17.25
CA GLN A 278 14.53 6.28 -16.94
C GLN A 278 13.22 6.30 -17.76
N GLY A 279 12.90 7.43 -18.40
CA GLY A 279 11.69 7.64 -19.19
C GLY A 279 11.82 8.82 -20.16
N THR A 280 10.72 9.15 -20.83
CA THR A 280 10.62 10.40 -21.60
C THR A 280 10.66 11.61 -20.66
N PRO A 281 11.00 12.81 -21.13
CA PRO A 281 10.97 14.02 -20.30
C PRO A 281 9.62 14.26 -19.62
N GLU A 282 8.52 13.97 -20.31
CA GLU A 282 7.16 14.05 -19.76
C GLU A 282 6.92 13.02 -18.66
N GLN A 283 7.33 11.75 -18.87
CA GLN A 283 7.22 10.71 -17.84
C GLN A 283 8.00 11.05 -16.57
N VAL A 284 9.18 11.66 -16.73
CA VAL A 284 10.01 12.14 -15.61
C VAL A 284 9.34 13.33 -14.92
N ASP A 285 8.83 14.29 -15.67
CA ASP A 285 8.13 15.47 -15.14
C ASP A 285 6.87 15.09 -14.34
N PHE A 286 6.18 14.04 -14.76
CA PHE A 286 4.98 13.53 -14.08
C PHE A 286 5.27 12.47 -12.99
N SER A 287 6.51 12.00 -12.86
CA SER A 287 6.88 11.03 -11.82
C SER A 287 6.77 11.60 -10.41
N GLY A 288 6.52 10.73 -9.42
CA GLY A 288 6.36 11.13 -8.02
C GLY A 288 5.10 11.97 -7.74
N GLY A 289 4.10 11.90 -8.60
CA GLY A 289 2.81 12.56 -8.43
C GLY A 289 1.78 11.71 -7.67
N LEU A 290 0.74 12.38 -7.17
CA LEU A 290 -0.53 11.76 -6.78
C LEU A 290 -1.52 11.95 -7.93
N TYR A 291 -2.22 10.89 -8.28
CA TYR A 291 -3.20 10.85 -9.37
C TYR A 291 -4.56 10.39 -8.85
N ARG A 292 -5.60 10.59 -9.66
CA ARG A 292 -6.91 9.98 -9.42
C ARG A 292 -7.67 9.75 -10.73
N VAL A 293 -8.57 8.78 -10.73
CA VAL A 293 -9.50 8.51 -11.83
C VAL A 293 -10.77 7.87 -11.30
N ASP A 294 -11.93 8.27 -11.82
CA ASP A 294 -13.20 7.60 -11.52
C ASP A 294 -13.27 6.26 -12.26
N VAL A 295 -13.28 5.18 -11.49
CA VAL A 295 -13.35 3.80 -12.00
C VAL A 295 -14.77 3.23 -11.93
N GLY A 296 -15.74 4.01 -11.44
CA GLY A 296 -17.16 3.66 -11.41
C GLY A 296 -17.56 2.64 -10.35
N VAL A 297 -16.62 2.13 -9.55
CA VAL A 297 -16.85 1.14 -8.48
C VAL A 297 -16.21 1.60 -7.18
N LYS A 298 -16.82 1.25 -6.04
CA LYS A 298 -16.30 1.58 -4.72
C LYS A 298 -15.34 0.50 -4.22
N GLY A 299 -14.34 0.92 -3.45
CA GLY A 299 -13.47 0.03 -2.68
C GLY A 299 -14.19 -0.65 -1.52
N LEU A 300 -13.60 -1.75 -1.02
CA LEU A 300 -13.89 -2.21 0.33
C LEU A 300 -13.39 -1.16 1.35
N PRO A 301 -14.13 -0.91 2.44
CA PRO A 301 -13.67 0.00 3.48
C PRO A 301 -12.41 -0.57 4.16
N PRO A 302 -11.43 0.27 4.55
CA PRO A 302 -10.33 -0.17 5.37
C PRO A 302 -10.84 -0.58 6.76
N TYR A 303 -10.05 -1.40 7.44
CA TYR A 303 -10.26 -1.73 8.86
C TYR A 303 -9.40 -0.82 9.75
N ASP A 304 -9.87 -0.58 10.96
CA ASP A 304 -9.15 0.22 11.95
C ASP A 304 -8.37 -0.68 12.91
N PHE A 305 -7.18 -0.25 13.31
CA PHE A 305 -6.36 -1.02 14.25
C PHE A 305 -6.98 -1.02 15.65
N LYS A 306 -7.04 -2.19 16.28
CA LYS A 306 -7.50 -2.31 17.66
C LYS A 306 -6.34 -2.16 18.62
N LEU A 307 -6.22 -0.96 19.19
CA LEU A 307 -5.28 -0.69 20.26
C LEU A 307 -5.93 -0.99 21.61
N GLU A 308 -5.62 -2.15 22.19
CA GLU A 308 -5.98 -2.45 23.58
C GLU A 308 -5.18 -1.58 24.56
N ALA A 309 -5.83 -1.17 25.66
CA ALA A 309 -5.28 -0.31 26.70
C ALA A 309 -4.52 -1.09 27.79
#